data_AF-W5Z410-F1
#
_entry.id   AF-W5Z410-F1
#
_cell.length_a   1.000
_cell.length_b   1.000
_cell.length_c   1.000
_cell.angle_alpha   90.00
_cell.angle_beta   90.00
_cell.angle_gamma   90.00
#
_symmetry.space_group_name_H-M   'P 1'
#
loop_
_entity.id
_entity.type
_entity.pdbx_description
1 polymer ?
#
loop_
_entity_poly.entity_id
_entity_poly.type
_entity_poly.pdbx_seq_one_letter_code
_entity_poly.pdbx_strand_id
1 'polypeptide(L)'
;MVLVLLFALRVGRTAWLTGLLLAQVAVFAGLWPILSTLGQPQPVLGLVANLFAIPWVSLVVMPLLVVGAFVLVLLPSADALVIGVLDAVFGVLWQGLSWLANVDLVLTVPAPLQVAGFSLVVLMALLVPFNGFRKAAACVTSLWIAMIVFRGEGMEGTNETVAHPEIWVWDVGQGLSVLLRERDRVLLYDTGPALEGVYSSVESVLIPNLNALGVRRIDTLVISHGDGDHAGGLPLLFDRFKVGRIVTGEPGRVADKLPVGVKVEPCSGRWMSRWAIWNWNSGKAGQG
;
A
#
# COMPACT_ATOMS: atom_id res chain seq x y z
N MET A 1 -19.53 -14.57 5.25
CA MET A 1 -20.86 -14.76 4.61
C MET A 1 -20.78 -14.97 3.10
N VAL A 2 -19.96 -14.20 2.35
CA VAL A 2 -19.85 -14.31 0.88
C VAL A 2 -19.47 -15.71 0.38
N LEU A 3 -18.45 -16.35 0.99
CA LEU A 3 -18.03 -17.70 0.60
C LEU A 3 -19.14 -18.74 0.83
N VAL A 4 -19.84 -18.65 1.96
CA VAL A 4 -20.95 -19.55 2.29
C VAL A 4 -22.06 -19.44 1.24
N LEU A 5 -22.46 -18.22 0.87
CA LEU A 5 -23.47 -18.00 -0.17
C LEU A 5 -23.01 -18.54 -1.53
N LEU A 6 -21.76 -18.30 -1.92
CA LEU A 6 -21.21 -18.75 -3.20
C LEU A 6 -21.20 -20.28 -3.34
N PHE A 7 -20.89 -21.01 -2.26
CA PHE A 7 -20.87 -22.46 -2.29
C PHE A 7 -22.24 -23.09 -1.98
N ALA A 8 -23.09 -22.45 -1.17
CA ALA A 8 -24.44 -22.94 -0.87
C ALA A 8 -25.40 -22.81 -2.07
N LEU A 9 -25.24 -21.78 -2.90
CA LEU A 9 -26.06 -21.55 -4.08
C LEU A 9 -25.64 -22.38 -5.31
N ARG A 10 -24.57 -23.18 -5.21
CA ARG A 10 -24.08 -24.02 -6.31
C ARG A 10 -24.53 -25.47 -6.17
N VAL A 11 -25.18 -25.97 -7.22
CA VAL A 11 -25.79 -27.30 -7.28
C VAL A 11 -24.78 -28.40 -7.70
N GLY A 12 -23.48 -28.28 -7.37
CA GLY A 12 -22.49 -29.29 -7.79
C GLY A 12 -21.13 -29.22 -7.10
N ARG A 13 -20.45 -30.38 -7.02
CA ARG A 13 -19.08 -30.48 -6.49
C ARG A 13 -18.13 -29.73 -7.41
N THR A 14 -17.42 -28.75 -6.86
CA THR A 14 -16.36 -28.05 -7.58
C THR A 14 -15.05 -28.81 -7.41
N ALA A 15 -14.25 -28.90 -8.48
CA ALA A 15 -12.87 -29.36 -8.36
C ALA A 15 -12.11 -28.44 -7.40
N TRP A 16 -11.15 -28.99 -6.64
CA TRP A 16 -10.47 -28.26 -5.57
C TRP A 16 -9.78 -26.98 -6.05
N LEU A 17 -9.12 -27.02 -7.22
CA LEU A 17 -8.50 -25.84 -7.86
C LEU A 17 -9.53 -24.77 -8.22
N THR A 18 -10.65 -25.18 -8.81
CA THR A 18 -11.74 -24.27 -9.18
C THR A 18 -12.36 -23.64 -7.92
N GLY A 19 -12.58 -24.42 -6.86
CA GLY A 19 -13.07 -23.93 -5.58
C GLY A 19 -12.11 -22.93 -4.94
N LEU A 20 -10.81 -23.21 -4.95
CA LEU A 20 -9.77 -22.32 -4.45
C LEU A 20 -9.77 -20.98 -5.21
N LEU A 21 -9.72 -21.01 -6.55
CA LEU A 21 -9.76 -19.81 -7.38
C LEU A 21 -11.01 -18.96 -7.11
N LEU A 22 -12.17 -19.60 -7.03
CA LEU A 22 -13.43 -18.89 -6.77
C LEU A 22 -13.48 -18.27 -5.38
N ALA A 23 -12.97 -18.98 -4.37
CA ALA A 23 -12.89 -18.45 -3.03
C ALA A 23 -11.97 -17.22 -2.98
N GLN A 24 -10.80 -17.30 -3.62
CA GLN A 24 -9.85 -16.20 -3.72
C GLN A 24 -10.45 -14.97 -4.42
N VAL A 25 -11.09 -15.14 -5.57
CA VAL A 25 -11.74 -14.04 -6.31
C VAL A 25 -12.90 -13.44 -5.51
N ALA A 26 -13.69 -14.27 -4.83
CA ALA A 26 -14.82 -13.79 -4.02
C ALA A 26 -14.37 -12.99 -2.80
N VAL A 27 -13.32 -13.45 -2.11
CA VAL A 27 -12.72 -12.73 -0.98
C VAL A 27 -12.10 -11.42 -1.45
N PHE A 28 -11.35 -11.46 -2.56
CA PHE A 28 -10.77 -10.27 -3.17
C PHE A 28 -11.85 -9.23 -3.52
N ALA A 29 -12.89 -9.63 -4.26
CA ALA A 29 -13.98 -8.73 -4.62
C ALA A 29 -14.77 -8.23 -3.40
N GLY A 30 -14.94 -9.06 -2.36
CA GLY A 30 -15.63 -8.66 -1.14
C GLY A 30 -14.83 -7.68 -0.27
N LEU A 31 -13.51 -7.84 -0.19
CA LEU A 31 -12.64 -7.04 0.68
C LEU A 31 -12.12 -5.76 0.03
N TRP A 32 -11.92 -5.74 -1.29
CA TRP A 32 -11.39 -4.56 -1.98
C TRP A 32 -12.16 -3.26 -1.69
N PRO A 33 -13.50 -3.18 -1.73
CA PRO A 33 -14.19 -1.92 -1.45
C PRO A 33 -13.97 -1.46 0.00
N ILE A 34 -13.93 -2.39 0.96
CA ILE A 34 -13.65 -2.08 2.36
C ILE A 34 -12.24 -1.52 2.52
N LEU A 35 -11.24 -2.19 1.95
CA LEU A 35 -9.85 -1.73 1.98
C LEU A 35 -9.70 -0.36 1.29
N SER A 36 -10.36 -0.16 0.16
CA SER A 36 -10.35 1.12 -0.56
C SER A 36 -10.98 2.25 0.27
N THR A 37 -12.08 2.00 0.99
CA THR A 37 -12.69 3.00 1.89
C THR A 37 -11.81 3.34 3.09
N LEU A 38 -10.94 2.41 3.50
CA LEU A 38 -9.96 2.62 4.58
C LEU A 38 -8.63 3.19 4.07
N GLY A 39 -8.55 3.56 2.79
CA GLY A 39 -7.32 4.08 2.16
C GLY A 39 -6.18 3.07 2.10
N GLN A 40 -6.46 1.77 2.22
CA GLN A 40 -5.45 0.71 2.19
C GLN A 40 -5.01 0.38 0.75
N PRO A 41 -3.77 -0.11 0.56
CA PRO A 41 -3.27 -0.49 -0.76
C PRO A 41 -4.08 -1.62 -1.41
N GLN A 42 -3.96 -1.73 -2.74
CA GLN A 42 -4.77 -2.66 -3.52
C GLN A 42 -4.37 -4.13 -3.26
N PRO A 43 -5.33 -5.04 -3.00
CA PRO A 43 -5.03 -6.43 -2.63
C PRO A 43 -4.62 -7.33 -3.81
N VAL A 44 -4.27 -6.79 -4.98
CA VAL A 44 -4.06 -7.57 -6.23
C VAL A 44 -2.88 -8.52 -6.10
N LEU A 45 -1.75 -8.04 -5.58
CA LEU A 45 -0.59 -8.89 -5.28
C LEU A 45 -0.95 -9.95 -4.22
N GLY A 46 -1.80 -9.59 -3.25
CA GLY A 46 -2.33 -10.53 -2.25
C GLY A 46 -3.14 -11.68 -2.85
N LEU A 47 -3.91 -11.45 -3.92
CA LEU A 47 -4.63 -12.51 -4.63
C LEU A 47 -3.66 -13.54 -5.22
N VAL A 48 -2.61 -13.07 -5.91
CA VAL A 48 -1.59 -13.93 -6.52
C VAL A 48 -0.78 -14.66 -5.44
N ALA A 49 -0.37 -13.94 -4.41
CA ALA A 49 0.36 -14.49 -3.26
C ALA A 49 -0.43 -15.63 -2.62
N ASN A 50 -1.71 -15.41 -2.33
CA ASN A 50 -2.58 -16.39 -1.68
C ASN A 50 -2.85 -17.63 -2.55
N LEU A 51 -2.86 -17.47 -3.88
CA LEU A 51 -3.05 -18.60 -4.79
C LEU A 51 -1.92 -19.63 -4.69
N PHE A 52 -0.70 -19.17 -4.38
CA PHE A 52 0.46 -20.04 -4.17
C PHE A 52 0.66 -20.41 -2.70
N ALA A 53 0.60 -19.41 -1.81
CA ALA A 53 0.93 -19.58 -0.40
C ALA A 53 -0.05 -20.51 0.32
N ILE A 54 -1.35 -20.42 0.03
CA ILE A 54 -2.34 -21.26 0.73
C ILE A 54 -2.16 -22.74 0.40
N PRO A 55 -2.06 -23.16 -0.88
CA PRO A 55 -1.72 -24.55 -1.19
C PRO A 55 -0.38 -24.99 -0.62
N TRP A 56 0.67 -24.15 -0.71
CA TRP A 56 2.01 -24.50 -0.19
C TRP A 56 1.99 -24.74 1.31
N VAL A 57 1.39 -23.81 2.07
CA VAL A 57 1.28 -23.94 3.53
C VAL A 57 0.40 -25.13 3.90
N SER A 58 -0.74 -25.29 3.23
CA SER A 58 -1.72 -26.32 3.61
C SER A 58 -1.28 -27.74 3.25
N LEU A 59 -0.62 -27.92 2.10
CA LEU A 59 -0.27 -29.24 1.55
C LEU A 59 1.17 -29.65 1.84
N VAL A 60 2.08 -28.71 2.08
CA VAL A 60 3.51 -28.99 2.29
C VAL A 60 3.91 -28.64 3.72
N VAL A 61 3.77 -27.38 4.12
CA VAL A 61 4.27 -26.90 5.43
C VAL A 61 3.54 -27.58 6.58
N MET A 62 2.21 -27.57 6.59
CA MET A 62 1.42 -28.09 7.72
C MET A 62 1.63 -29.61 7.93
N PRO A 63 1.56 -30.47 6.90
CA PRO A 63 1.87 -31.89 7.07
C PRO A 63 3.30 -32.13 7.55
N LEU A 64 4.26 -31.39 7.00
CA LEU A 64 5.67 -31.51 7.38
C LEU A 64 5.92 -31.07 8.83
N LEU A 65 5.24 -30.02 9.30
CA LEU A 65 5.29 -29.61 10.71
C LEU A 65 4.76 -30.70 11.63
N VAL A 66 3.64 -31.33 11.30
CA VAL A 66 3.05 -32.41 12.10
C VAL A 66 3.97 -33.64 12.12
N VAL A 67 4.48 -34.06 10.96
CA VAL A 67 5.42 -35.18 10.86
C VAL A 67 6.73 -34.87 11.58
N GLY A 68 7.28 -33.67 11.38
CA GLY A 68 8.49 -33.21 12.03
C GLY A 68 8.35 -33.22 13.54
N ALA A 69 7.25 -32.67 14.07
CA ALA A 69 6.96 -32.71 15.51
C ALA A 69 6.91 -34.15 16.04
N PHE A 70 6.25 -35.07 15.34
CA PHE A 70 6.19 -36.48 15.73
C PHE A 70 7.57 -37.16 15.71
N VAL A 71 8.39 -36.88 14.68
CA VAL A 71 9.77 -37.38 14.58
C VAL A 71 10.62 -36.89 15.74
N LEU A 72 10.52 -35.61 16.12
CA LEU A 72 11.29 -35.06 17.24
C LEU A 72 10.89 -35.64 18.60
N VAL A 73 9.61 -35.98 18.78
CA VAL A 73 9.14 -36.67 20.00
C VAL A 73 9.75 -38.08 20.10
N LEU A 74 9.85 -38.80 18.99
CA LEU A 74 10.38 -40.18 18.98
C LEU A 74 11.92 -40.23 18.92
N LEU A 75 12.53 -39.30 18.20
CA LEU A 75 13.96 -39.24 17.91
C LEU A 75 14.45 -37.79 18.07
N PRO A 76 14.70 -37.33 19.31
CA PRO A 76 15.16 -35.96 19.56
C PRO A 76 16.47 -35.60 18.84
N SER A 77 17.32 -36.58 18.53
CA SER A 77 18.57 -36.41 17.80
C SER A 77 18.41 -36.10 16.30
N ALA A 78 17.18 -36.12 15.77
CA ALA A 78 16.87 -35.75 14.40
C ALA A 78 16.55 -34.25 14.22
N ASP A 79 16.75 -33.43 15.25
CA ASP A 79 16.46 -31.99 15.27
C ASP A 79 17.08 -31.23 14.11
N ALA A 80 18.38 -31.42 13.85
CA ALA A 80 19.08 -30.74 12.77
C ALA A 80 18.46 -31.04 11.39
N LEU A 81 18.04 -32.29 11.16
CA LEU A 81 17.40 -32.70 9.92
C LEU A 81 16.00 -32.10 9.78
N VAL A 82 15.17 -32.24 10.83
CA VAL A 82 13.78 -31.74 10.81
C VAL A 82 13.75 -30.22 10.64
N ILE A 83 14.58 -29.51 11.41
CA ILE A 83 14.68 -28.04 11.33
C ILE A 83 15.21 -27.62 9.97
N GLY A 84 16.26 -28.27 9.45
CA GLY A 84 16.82 -27.93 8.13
C GLY A 84 15.82 -28.13 6.98
N VAL A 85 15.01 -29.19 7.04
CA VAL A 85 13.95 -29.43 6.04
C VAL A 85 12.83 -28.40 6.15
N LEU A 86 12.40 -28.05 7.36
CA LEU A 86 11.39 -27.00 7.57
C LEU A 86 11.89 -25.64 7.08
N ASP A 87 13.12 -25.27 7.45
CA ASP A 87 13.75 -24.02 7.03
C ASP A 87 13.84 -23.93 5.50
N ALA A 88 14.25 -25.01 4.82
CA ALA A 88 14.27 -25.05 3.35
C ALA A 88 12.88 -24.84 2.74
N VAL A 89 11.84 -25.49 3.28
CA VAL A 89 10.46 -25.35 2.76
C VAL A 89 9.89 -23.95 3.00
N PHE A 90 10.17 -23.36 4.16
CA PHE A 90 9.83 -21.95 4.43
C PHE A 90 10.65 -20.99 3.56
N GLY A 91 11.92 -21.30 3.29
CA GLY A 91 12.80 -20.53 2.42
C GLY A 91 12.27 -20.44 0.99
N VAL A 92 11.74 -21.55 0.43
CA VAL A 92 11.08 -21.53 -0.89
C VAL A 92 9.86 -20.61 -0.90
N LEU A 93 9.02 -20.68 0.14
CA LEU A 93 7.85 -19.81 0.27
C LEU A 93 8.28 -18.34 0.37
N TRP A 94 9.28 -18.06 1.21
CA TRP A 94 9.82 -16.72 1.42
C TRP A 94 10.40 -16.15 0.12
N GLN A 95 11.18 -16.93 -0.62
CA GLN A 95 11.76 -16.50 -1.89
C GLN A 95 10.66 -16.14 -2.90
N GLY A 96 9.63 -16.97 -3.02
CA GLY A 96 8.48 -16.69 -3.89
C GLY A 96 7.73 -15.40 -3.50
N LEU A 97 7.48 -15.20 -2.21
CA LEU A 97 6.82 -13.99 -1.69
C LEU A 97 7.69 -12.74 -1.88
N SER A 98 8.99 -12.83 -1.61
CA SER A 98 9.93 -11.72 -1.79
C SER A 98 10.04 -11.29 -3.25
N TRP A 99 10.07 -12.26 -4.18
CA TRP A 99 10.04 -11.96 -5.62
C TRP A 99 8.76 -11.21 -5.99
N LEU A 100 7.61 -11.65 -5.49
CA LEU A 100 6.33 -11.00 -5.76
C LEU A 100 6.23 -9.61 -5.13
N ALA A 101 6.82 -9.40 -3.95
CA ALA A 101 6.86 -8.10 -3.27
C ALA A 101 7.66 -7.04 -4.05
N ASN A 102 8.67 -7.47 -4.82
CA ASN A 102 9.46 -6.59 -5.67
C ASN A 102 8.79 -6.28 -7.04
N VAL A 103 7.58 -6.80 -7.28
CA VAL A 103 6.83 -6.48 -8.49
C VAL A 103 6.17 -5.12 -8.30
N ASP A 104 6.74 -4.08 -8.93
CA ASP A 104 6.17 -2.73 -9.02
C ASP A 104 4.92 -2.72 -9.92
N LEU A 105 3.80 -3.24 -9.40
CA LEU A 105 2.50 -3.10 -10.04
C LEU A 105 1.82 -1.82 -9.53
N VAL A 106 2.20 -0.68 -10.11
CA VAL A 106 1.52 0.59 -9.85
C VAL A 106 0.19 0.58 -10.61
N LEU A 107 -0.88 0.20 -9.90
CA LEU A 107 -2.23 0.34 -10.40
C LEU A 107 -2.80 1.65 -9.88
N THR A 108 -3.32 2.47 -10.80
CA THR A 108 -4.04 3.69 -10.43
C THR A 108 -5.16 3.32 -9.49
N VAL A 109 -5.22 3.96 -8.32
CA VAL A 109 -6.29 3.74 -7.34
C VAL A 109 -7.60 4.24 -7.95
N PRO A 110 -8.54 3.35 -8.30
CA PRO A 110 -9.83 3.76 -8.84
C PRO A 110 -10.63 4.43 -7.73
N ALA A 111 -11.55 5.34 -8.09
CA ALA A 111 -12.40 5.97 -7.09
C ALA A 111 -13.22 4.90 -6.33
N PRO A 112 -13.51 5.07 -5.02
CA PRO A 112 -14.19 4.04 -4.22
C PRO A 112 -15.50 3.53 -4.82
N LEU A 113 -16.27 4.43 -5.47
CA LEU A 113 -17.50 4.06 -6.16
C LEU A 113 -17.26 3.12 -7.35
N GLN A 114 -16.16 3.30 -8.08
CA GLN A 114 -15.80 2.43 -9.19
C GLN A 114 -15.35 1.06 -8.68
N VAL A 115 -14.59 1.02 -7.58
CA VAL A 115 -14.21 -0.23 -6.90
C VAL A 115 -15.45 -0.98 -6.40
N ALA A 116 -16.41 -0.27 -5.80
CA ALA A 116 -17.67 -0.87 -5.34
C ALA A 116 -18.50 -1.42 -6.50
N GLY A 117 -18.62 -0.68 -7.61
CA GLY A 117 -19.31 -1.14 -8.82
C GLY A 117 -18.65 -2.38 -9.44
N PHE A 118 -17.32 -2.38 -9.55
CA PHE A 118 -16.55 -3.53 -10.01
C PHE A 118 -16.79 -4.76 -9.13
N SER A 119 -16.68 -4.57 -7.82
CA SER A 119 -16.87 -5.63 -6.82
C SER A 119 -18.26 -6.24 -6.91
N LEU A 120 -19.30 -5.40 -7.08
CA LEU A 120 -20.66 -5.85 -7.27
C LEU A 120 -20.82 -6.68 -8.55
N VAL A 121 -20.27 -6.22 -9.68
CA VAL A 121 -20.35 -6.95 -10.96
C VAL A 121 -19.65 -8.32 -10.86
N VAL A 122 -18.46 -8.38 -10.25
CA VAL A 122 -17.72 -9.63 -10.06
C VAL A 122 -18.48 -10.58 -9.14
N LEU A 123 -18.98 -10.11 -7.99
CA LEU A 123 -19.77 -10.93 -7.06
C LEU A 123 -21.06 -11.44 -7.73
N MET A 124 -21.80 -10.58 -8.44
CA MET A 124 -22.98 -11.00 -9.19
C MET A 124 -22.63 -12.05 -10.25
N ALA A 125 -21.49 -11.94 -10.93
CA ALA A 125 -21.06 -12.93 -11.92
C ALA A 125 -20.70 -14.28 -11.27
N LEU A 126 -20.28 -14.28 -10.01
CA LEU A 126 -19.99 -15.49 -9.24
C LEU A 126 -21.24 -16.16 -8.67
N LEU A 127 -22.24 -15.38 -8.26
CA LEU A 127 -23.48 -15.86 -7.65
C LEU A 127 -24.58 -16.20 -8.65
N VAL A 128 -24.71 -15.47 -9.77
CA VAL A 128 -25.80 -15.65 -10.74
C VAL A 128 -25.47 -16.80 -11.70
N PRO A 129 -26.30 -17.87 -11.78
CA PRO A 129 -26.03 -19.04 -12.60
C PRO A 129 -26.36 -18.84 -14.10
N PHE A 130 -26.31 -17.60 -14.61
CA PHE A 130 -26.67 -17.26 -15.99
C PHE A 130 -25.43 -17.01 -16.85
N ASN A 131 -25.18 -17.89 -17.83
CA ASN A 131 -23.97 -17.85 -18.65
C ASN A 131 -23.84 -16.58 -19.52
N GLY A 132 -24.96 -16.01 -19.97
CA GLY A 132 -24.96 -14.75 -20.74
C GLY A 132 -24.45 -13.56 -19.91
N PHE A 133 -24.92 -13.46 -18.66
CA PHE A 133 -24.48 -12.44 -17.72
C PHE A 133 -23.01 -12.60 -17.35
N ARG A 134 -22.53 -13.83 -17.13
CA ARG A 134 -21.11 -14.10 -16.84
C ARG A 134 -20.18 -13.66 -17.96
N LYS A 135 -20.54 -13.91 -19.23
CA LYS A 135 -19.76 -13.47 -20.39
C LYS A 135 -19.76 -11.94 -20.53
N ALA A 136 -20.92 -11.32 -20.37
CA ALA A 136 -21.04 -9.85 -20.40
C ALA A 136 -20.24 -9.18 -19.27
N ALA A 137 -20.36 -9.69 -18.04
CA ALA A 137 -19.60 -9.23 -16.89
C ALA A 137 -18.09 -9.39 -17.12
N ALA A 138 -17.63 -10.55 -17.62
CA ALA A 138 -16.22 -10.76 -17.94
C ALA A 138 -15.71 -9.76 -18.99
N CYS A 139 -16.51 -9.45 -20.02
CA CYS A 139 -16.17 -8.46 -21.03
C CYS A 139 -16.05 -7.05 -20.42
N VAL A 140 -17.05 -6.62 -19.64
CA VAL A 140 -17.06 -5.31 -18.96
C VAL A 140 -15.89 -5.19 -17.99
N THR A 141 -15.63 -6.21 -17.17
CA THR A 141 -14.48 -6.27 -16.26
C THR A 141 -13.16 -6.17 -17.02
N SER A 142 -13.00 -6.91 -18.13
CA SER A 142 -11.77 -6.90 -18.92
C SER A 142 -11.52 -5.53 -19.58
N LEU A 143 -12.57 -4.92 -20.13
CA LEU A 143 -12.51 -3.57 -20.70
C LEU A 143 -12.16 -2.52 -19.65
N TRP A 144 -12.71 -2.65 -18.44
CA TRP A 144 -12.45 -1.75 -17.33
C TRP A 144 -11.01 -1.87 -16.82
N ILE A 145 -10.49 -3.10 -16.67
CA ILE A 145 -9.07 -3.35 -16.33
C ILE A 145 -8.17 -2.76 -17.42
N ALA A 146 -8.48 -2.98 -18.70
CA ALA A 146 -7.73 -2.38 -19.80
C ALA A 146 -7.74 -0.85 -19.71
N MET A 147 -8.89 -0.22 -19.43
CA MET A 147 -8.99 1.23 -19.28
C MET A 147 -8.14 1.77 -18.13
N ILE A 148 -8.01 1.04 -17.01
CA ILE A 148 -7.14 1.43 -15.89
C ILE A 148 -5.67 1.27 -16.26
N VAL A 149 -5.29 0.12 -16.82
CA VAL A 149 -3.90 -0.17 -17.20
C VAL A 149 -3.40 0.78 -18.30
N PHE A 150 -4.28 1.15 -19.25
CA PHE A 150 -3.95 2.07 -20.34
C PHE A 150 -4.23 3.55 -20.02
N ARG A 151 -4.83 3.87 -18.87
CA ARG A 151 -4.83 5.24 -18.35
C ARG A 151 -3.41 5.52 -17.83
N GLY A 152 -2.54 5.93 -18.74
CA GLY A 152 -1.19 6.36 -18.41
C GLY A 152 -1.23 7.37 -17.27
N GLU A 153 -0.51 7.07 -16.19
CA GLU A 153 -0.45 7.92 -15.01
C GLU A 153 0.38 9.16 -15.32
N GLY A 154 -0.31 10.26 -15.62
CA GLY A 154 0.28 11.58 -15.47
C GLY A 154 0.32 11.91 -13.98
N MET A 155 1.48 11.74 -13.33
CA MET A 155 1.81 12.39 -12.04
C MET A 155 1.99 13.92 -12.20
N GLU A 156 1.23 14.52 -13.12
CA GLU A 156 1.18 15.94 -13.39
C GLU A 156 -0.21 16.43 -13.02
N GLY A 157 -0.34 16.77 -11.74
CA GLY A 157 -1.55 17.35 -11.19
C GLY A 157 -1.21 18.33 -10.09
N THR A 158 -2.05 19.35 -9.94
CA THR A 158 -2.08 20.18 -8.73
C THR A 158 -2.65 19.34 -7.58
N ASN A 159 -2.26 19.66 -6.34
CA ASN A 159 -2.87 19.04 -5.17
C ASN A 159 -4.35 19.44 -5.09
N GLU A 160 -5.16 18.61 -4.44
CA GLU A 160 -6.53 18.98 -4.10
C GLU A 160 -6.55 20.15 -3.10
N THR A 161 -7.36 21.17 -3.43
CA THR A 161 -7.44 22.41 -2.66
C THR A 161 -8.30 22.25 -1.41
N VAL A 162 -7.74 22.52 -0.23
CA VAL A 162 -8.50 22.56 1.03
C VAL A 162 -9.07 23.95 1.30
N ALA A 163 -10.29 24.02 1.86
CA ALA A 163 -10.95 25.27 2.20
C ALA A 163 -10.37 25.96 3.45
N HIS A 164 -9.86 25.16 4.40
CA HIS A 164 -9.26 25.60 5.64
C HIS A 164 -7.90 24.92 5.83
N PRO A 165 -6.95 25.55 6.55
CA PRO A 165 -5.69 24.89 6.88
C PRO A 165 -5.92 23.61 7.69
N GLU A 166 -5.24 22.53 7.30
CA GLU A 166 -5.32 21.22 7.97
C GLU A 166 -3.94 20.83 8.52
N ILE A 167 -3.94 20.16 9.67
CA ILE A 167 -2.76 19.54 10.27
C ILE A 167 -3.07 18.06 10.50
N TRP A 168 -2.23 17.19 9.97
CA TRP A 168 -2.32 15.75 10.19
C TRP A 168 -1.05 15.27 10.87
N VAL A 169 -1.19 14.59 12.01
CA VAL A 169 -0.08 13.93 12.69
C VAL A 169 -0.29 12.44 12.50
N TRP A 170 0.63 11.79 11.79
CA TRP A 170 0.53 10.37 11.52
C TRP A 170 1.32 9.56 12.55
N ASP A 171 0.69 8.48 13.01
CA ASP A 171 1.38 7.47 13.81
C ASP A 171 2.28 6.63 12.90
N VAL A 172 3.58 6.86 13.00
CA VAL A 172 4.63 6.16 12.26
C VAL A 172 5.45 5.23 13.18
N GLY A 173 4.94 4.96 14.39
CA GLY A 173 5.67 4.22 15.42
C GLY A 173 6.73 5.09 16.10
N GLN A 174 7.99 4.62 16.12
CA GLN A 174 9.10 5.39 16.68
C GLN A 174 9.55 6.43 15.65
N GLY A 175 9.11 7.68 15.81
CA GLY A 175 9.48 8.79 14.94
C GLY A 175 8.42 9.88 14.90
N LEU A 176 8.50 10.74 13.86
CA LEU A 176 7.54 11.81 13.61
C LEU A 176 7.17 11.86 12.12
N SER A 177 5.90 12.15 11.84
CA SER A 177 5.46 12.59 10.52
C SER A 177 4.26 13.52 10.66
N VAL A 178 4.40 14.77 10.22
CA VAL A 178 3.34 15.78 10.28
C VAL A 178 3.11 16.41 8.91
N LEU A 179 1.85 16.41 8.47
CA LEU A 179 1.42 17.09 7.26
C LEU A 179 0.76 18.43 7.63
N LEU A 180 1.12 19.48 6.90
CA LEU A 180 0.40 20.75 6.88
C LEU A 180 -0.17 20.97 5.47
N ARG A 181 -1.46 21.29 5.38
CA ARG A 181 -2.11 21.65 4.12
C ARG A 181 -2.75 23.02 4.23
N GLU A 182 -2.55 23.85 3.21
CA GLU A 182 -3.29 25.10 3.04
C GLU A 182 -3.54 25.32 1.54
N ARG A 183 -4.81 25.44 1.12
CA ARG A 183 -5.20 25.45 -0.29
C ARG A 183 -4.61 24.23 -1.01
N ASP A 184 -3.84 24.43 -2.07
CA ASP A 184 -3.14 23.40 -2.85
C ASP A 184 -1.70 23.15 -2.36
N ARG A 185 -1.28 23.79 -1.25
CA ARG A 185 0.10 23.70 -0.75
C ARG A 185 0.23 22.64 0.31
N VAL A 186 1.31 21.86 0.19
CA VAL A 186 1.61 20.75 1.10
C VAL A 186 3.01 20.91 1.69
N LEU A 187 3.09 20.94 3.02
CA LEU A 187 4.31 20.78 3.79
C LEU A 187 4.29 19.43 4.50
N LEU A 188 5.36 18.66 4.36
CA LEU A 188 5.57 17.44 5.13
C LEU A 188 6.77 17.64 6.06
N TYR A 189 6.61 17.29 7.34
CA TYR A 189 7.64 17.36 8.37
C TYR A 189 7.96 15.93 8.83
N ASP A 190 9.21 15.52 8.61
CA ASP A 190 9.73 14.17 8.81
C ASP A 190 8.96 13.08 8.05
N THR A 191 9.57 11.91 7.92
CA THR A 191 9.05 10.76 7.15
C THR A 191 8.82 9.52 7.97
N GLY A 192 9.27 9.51 9.23
CA GLY A 192 9.23 8.35 10.11
C GLY A 192 10.32 7.31 9.82
N PRO A 193 10.26 6.15 10.52
CA PRO A 193 11.23 5.08 10.43
C PRO A 193 11.13 4.28 9.13
N ALA A 194 12.27 3.77 8.68
CA ALA A 194 12.35 2.71 7.69
C ALA A 194 13.48 1.72 8.01
N LEU A 195 13.23 0.46 7.71
CA LEU A 195 14.17 -0.64 7.69
C LEU A 195 14.16 -1.24 6.29
N GLU A 196 15.29 -1.14 5.60
CA GLU A 196 15.43 -1.57 4.21
C GLU A 196 14.98 -3.03 4.02
N GLY A 197 14.10 -3.24 3.04
CA GLY A 197 13.55 -4.57 2.71
C GLY A 197 12.55 -5.15 3.71
N VAL A 198 12.24 -4.46 4.81
CA VAL A 198 11.34 -4.96 5.86
C VAL A 198 10.14 -4.03 6.09
N TYR A 199 10.39 -2.74 6.29
CA TYR A 199 9.33 -1.80 6.68
C TYR A 199 9.70 -0.38 6.28
N SER A 200 8.72 0.41 5.83
CA SER A 200 8.88 1.85 5.71
C SER A 200 7.57 2.52 6.08
N SER A 201 7.62 3.44 7.04
CA SER A 201 6.46 4.27 7.38
C SER A 201 6.00 5.11 6.19
N VAL A 202 6.91 5.47 5.27
CA VAL A 202 6.54 6.11 4.00
C VAL A 202 5.62 5.21 3.18
N GLU A 203 5.93 3.92 3.09
CA GLU A 203 5.13 2.94 2.34
C GLU A 203 3.80 2.63 3.02
N SER A 204 3.84 2.34 4.31
CA SER A 204 2.66 1.84 5.03
C SER A 204 1.73 2.94 5.51
N VAL A 205 2.24 4.15 5.74
CA VAL A 205 1.49 5.27 6.33
C VAL A 205 1.42 6.46 5.38
N LEU A 206 2.54 7.04 4.96
CA LEU A 206 2.50 8.33 4.25
C LEU A 206 1.90 8.20 2.85
N ILE A 207 2.39 7.29 2.00
CA ILE A 207 1.91 7.15 0.62
C ILE A 207 0.38 6.92 0.57
N PRO A 208 -0.21 5.99 1.34
CA PRO A 208 -1.66 5.80 1.34
C PRO A 208 -2.43 7.04 1.79
N ASN A 209 -1.99 7.69 2.87
CA ASN A 209 -2.67 8.88 3.41
C ASN A 209 -2.52 10.11 2.51
N LEU A 210 -1.34 10.35 1.95
CA LEU A 210 -1.09 11.44 0.99
C LEU A 210 -1.97 11.28 -0.25
N ASN A 211 -2.05 10.06 -0.80
CA ASN A 211 -2.92 9.77 -1.94
C ASN A 211 -4.41 9.95 -1.60
N ALA A 212 -4.85 9.48 -0.43
CA ALA A 212 -6.22 9.64 0.04
C ALA A 212 -6.62 11.11 0.24
N LEU A 213 -5.67 11.95 0.64
CA LEU A 213 -5.84 13.40 0.77
C LEU A 213 -5.71 14.17 -0.56
N GLY A 214 -5.52 13.48 -1.69
CA GLY A 214 -5.37 14.13 -3.00
C GLY A 214 -4.04 14.87 -3.17
N VAL A 215 -3.00 14.51 -2.40
CA VAL A 215 -1.65 15.07 -2.55
C VAL A 215 -0.96 14.40 -3.73
N ARG A 216 -0.43 15.23 -4.64
CA ARG A 216 0.32 14.84 -5.84
C ARG A 216 1.77 15.34 -5.82
N ARG A 217 2.03 16.40 -5.07
CA ARG A 217 3.36 16.99 -4.88
C ARG A 217 3.53 17.51 -3.46
N ILE A 218 4.76 17.46 -2.96
CA ILE A 218 5.14 18.04 -1.67
C ILE A 218 5.90 19.34 -1.98
N ASP A 219 5.33 20.49 -1.59
CA ASP A 219 5.96 21.79 -1.87
C ASP A 219 7.16 22.04 -0.98
N THR A 220 7.09 21.62 0.27
CA THR A 220 8.21 21.73 1.22
C THR A 220 8.28 20.48 2.08
N LEU A 221 9.45 19.84 2.07
CA LEU A 221 9.81 18.76 2.97
C LEU A 221 10.76 19.31 4.03
N VAL A 222 10.37 19.21 5.29
CA VAL A 222 11.22 19.60 6.43
C VAL A 222 11.67 18.33 7.12
N ILE A 223 12.98 18.13 7.25
CA ILE A 223 13.57 17.00 7.95
C ILE A 223 14.32 17.54 9.16
N SER A 224 13.90 17.14 10.36
CA SER A 224 14.51 17.58 11.61
C SER A 224 16.01 17.23 11.65
N HIS A 225 16.34 15.96 11.41
CA HIS A 225 17.69 15.41 11.34
C HIS A 225 17.75 14.10 10.54
N GLY A 226 18.96 13.63 10.24
CA GLY A 226 19.20 12.52 9.31
C GLY A 226 19.04 11.11 9.89
N ASP A 227 18.56 10.95 11.12
CA ASP A 227 18.41 9.64 11.76
C ASP A 227 17.31 8.79 11.12
N GLY A 228 17.39 7.48 11.31
CA GLY A 228 16.56 6.50 10.62
C GLY A 228 15.07 6.61 10.95
N ASP A 229 14.72 7.07 12.15
CA ASP A 229 13.37 7.28 12.67
C ASP A 229 12.70 8.58 12.21
N HIS A 230 13.45 9.47 11.55
CA HIS A 230 12.94 10.72 10.98
C HIS A 230 13.08 10.79 9.45
N ALA A 231 14.22 10.32 8.95
CA ALA A 231 14.61 10.39 7.54
C ALA A 231 14.79 8.99 6.93
N GLY A 232 14.12 7.97 7.46
CA GLY A 232 14.28 6.59 7.02
C GLY A 232 13.74 6.35 5.62
N GLY A 233 12.52 6.83 5.34
CA GLY A 233 11.80 6.53 4.11
C GLY A 233 12.06 7.52 2.95
N LEU A 234 13.07 8.39 3.05
CA LEU A 234 13.32 9.45 2.07
C LEU A 234 13.45 8.94 0.61
N PRO A 235 14.26 7.91 0.29
CA PRO A 235 14.36 7.42 -1.10
C PRO A 235 12.99 7.06 -1.69
N LEU A 236 12.20 6.29 -0.95
CA LEU A 236 10.88 5.83 -1.37
C LEU A 236 9.89 6.99 -1.56
N LEU A 237 9.99 8.04 -0.73
CA LEU A 237 9.15 9.23 -0.88
C LEU A 237 9.43 9.93 -2.22
N PHE A 238 10.70 10.01 -2.64
CA PHE A 238 11.12 10.65 -3.89
C PHE A 238 10.75 9.84 -5.12
N ASP A 239 10.68 8.51 -5.01
CA ASP A 239 10.21 7.64 -6.08
C ASP A 239 8.70 7.83 -6.36
N ARG A 240 7.93 8.34 -5.39
CA ARG A 240 6.47 8.44 -5.47
C ARG A 240 5.94 9.87 -5.51
N PHE A 241 6.69 10.88 -5.06
CA PHE A 241 6.24 12.27 -5.04
C PHE A 241 7.30 13.23 -5.55
N LYS A 242 6.87 14.20 -6.35
CA LYS A 242 7.70 15.38 -6.66
C LYS A 242 7.82 16.24 -5.41
N VAL A 243 9.06 16.46 -4.97
CA VAL A 243 9.38 17.33 -3.83
C VAL A 243 9.99 18.63 -4.33
N GLY A 244 9.39 19.76 -3.96
CA GLY A 244 9.81 21.09 -4.41
C GLY A 244 11.05 21.60 -3.69
N ARG A 245 10.97 21.73 -2.37
CA ARG A 245 12.05 22.29 -1.53
C ARG A 245 12.28 21.42 -0.31
N ILE A 246 13.54 21.29 0.10
CA ILE A 246 13.93 20.47 1.25
C ILE A 246 14.68 21.35 2.25
N VAL A 247 14.29 21.26 3.51
CA VAL A 247 14.85 22.04 4.62
C VAL A 247 15.28 21.11 5.72
N THR A 248 16.48 21.25 6.25
CA THR A 248 16.93 20.39 7.35
C THR A 248 17.99 21.03 8.24
N GLY A 249 18.09 20.55 9.48
CA GLY A 249 19.20 20.85 10.39
C GLY A 249 20.51 20.16 10.00
N GLU A 250 20.46 19.05 9.26
CA GLU A 250 21.63 18.23 8.93
C GLU A 250 21.76 17.99 7.40
N PRO A 251 22.10 19.02 6.61
CA PRO A 251 22.04 18.94 5.15
C PRO A 251 22.95 17.85 4.57
N GLY A 252 24.12 17.58 5.17
CA GLY A 252 25.02 16.51 4.73
C GLY A 252 24.38 15.12 4.85
N ARG A 253 23.93 14.75 6.05
CA ARG A 253 23.35 13.43 6.32
C ARG A 253 22.05 13.18 5.54
N VAL A 254 21.25 14.22 5.32
CA VAL A 254 20.03 14.11 4.51
C VAL A 254 20.34 14.00 3.03
N ALA A 255 21.33 14.75 2.52
CA ALA A 255 21.73 14.68 1.11
C ALA A 255 22.25 13.28 0.73
N ASP A 256 22.96 12.59 1.62
CA ASP A 256 23.46 11.23 1.39
C ASP A 256 22.35 10.19 1.17
N LYS A 257 21.13 10.48 1.61
CA LYS A 257 19.94 9.60 1.46
C LYS A 257 19.10 9.93 0.22
N LEU A 258 19.45 10.96 -0.55
CA LEU A 258 18.64 11.48 -1.64
C LEU A 258 19.28 11.19 -3.01
N PRO A 259 18.48 11.15 -4.10
CA PRO A 259 19.02 11.06 -5.45
C PRO A 259 20.02 12.19 -5.76
N VAL A 260 21.02 11.87 -6.58
CA VAL A 260 22.06 12.82 -6.99
C VAL A 260 21.43 14.04 -7.67
N GLY A 261 21.83 15.24 -7.24
CA GLY A 261 21.37 16.51 -7.82
C GLY A 261 20.22 17.18 -7.07
N VAL A 262 19.66 16.52 -6.05
CA VAL A 262 18.66 17.13 -5.17
C VAL A 262 19.33 18.16 -4.24
N LYS A 263 18.84 19.41 -4.26
CA LYS A 263 19.36 20.48 -3.41
C LYS A 263 18.66 20.47 -2.05
N VAL A 264 19.46 20.38 -0.98
CA VAL A 264 19.01 20.43 0.40
C VAL A 264 19.41 21.77 1.01
N GLU A 265 18.43 22.52 1.54
CA GLU A 265 18.69 23.83 2.14
C GLU A 265 18.84 23.73 3.67
N PRO A 266 19.85 24.36 4.29
CA PRO A 266 20.01 24.34 5.73
C PRO A 266 18.94 25.17 6.44
N CYS A 267 18.55 24.74 7.63
CA CYS A 267 17.64 25.50 8.49
C CYS A 267 18.32 26.79 9.01
N SER A 268 18.09 27.90 8.32
CA SER A 268 18.43 29.27 8.74
C SER A 268 17.24 30.01 9.39
N GLY A 269 17.49 30.93 10.34
CA GLY A 269 16.42 31.68 11.03
C GLY A 269 15.44 32.46 10.12
N ARG A 270 15.75 32.66 8.83
CA ARG A 270 14.83 33.25 7.83
C ARG A 270 13.65 32.33 7.45
N TRP A 271 13.75 31.02 7.67
CA TRP A 271 12.68 30.07 7.35
C TRP A 271 11.43 30.30 8.16
N MET A 272 11.60 30.50 9.47
CA MET A 272 10.51 30.82 10.35
C MET A 272 9.81 32.08 9.91
N SER A 273 10.46 33.10 9.31
CA SER A 273 9.74 34.29 8.82
C SER A 273 8.95 34.09 7.51
N ARG A 274 9.28 33.09 6.67
CA ARG A 274 8.52 32.79 5.43
C ARG A 274 7.39 31.79 5.64
N TRP A 275 7.45 31.01 6.72
CA TRP A 275 6.36 30.13 7.19
C TRP A 275 5.72 30.63 8.49
N ALA A 276 6.19 31.73 9.08
CA ALA A 276 5.55 32.43 10.19
C ALA A 276 4.25 32.94 9.64
N ILE A 277 3.25 32.08 9.71
CA ILE A 277 1.85 32.39 9.53
C ILE A 277 1.70 33.23 8.27
N TRP A 278 1.81 32.59 7.09
CA TRP A 278 1.28 33.17 5.85
C TRP A 278 -0.04 33.87 6.21
N ASN A 279 -0.01 35.21 6.17
CA ASN A 279 -0.90 36.11 6.91
C ASN A 279 -2.29 35.52 7.22
N TRP A 280 -2.53 35.18 8.49
CA TRP A 280 -3.87 35.05 9.09
C TRP A 280 -4.74 36.30 8.80
N ASN A 281 -4.11 37.43 8.44
CA ASN A 281 -4.72 38.71 8.12
C ASN A 281 -5.09 38.97 6.65
N SER A 282 -5.07 37.99 5.73
CA SER A 282 -5.68 38.21 4.40
C SER A 282 -7.20 37.98 4.34
N GLY A 283 -7.85 37.75 5.49
CA GLY A 283 -9.28 38.03 5.67
C GLY A 283 -9.50 39.53 5.82
N LYS A 284 -9.33 40.30 4.73
CA LYS A 284 -9.71 41.71 4.73
C LYS A 284 -11.21 41.82 5.00
N ALA A 285 -11.52 42.47 6.11
CA ALA A 285 -12.58 43.45 6.28
C ALA A 285 -13.58 43.51 5.12
N GLY A 286 -14.74 42.88 5.29
CA GLY A 286 -15.97 43.38 4.72
C GLY A 286 -16.34 44.68 5.43
N GLN A 287 -15.80 45.79 4.94
CA GLN A 287 -16.44 47.10 5.05
C GLN A 287 -16.59 47.64 3.63
N GLY A 288 -17.85 47.67 3.22
CA GLY A 288 -18.39 48.13 1.95
C GLY A 288 -19.88 47.88 2.02
#